data_AF-A0A6A7G7C4-F1
#
_entry.id   AF-A0A6A7G7C4-F1
#
_cell.length_a   1.000
_cell.length_b   1.000
_cell.length_c   1.000
_cell.angle_alpha   90.00
_cell.angle_beta   90.00
_cell.angle_gamma   90.00
#
_symmetry.space_group_name_H-M   'P 1'
#
loop_
_entity.id
_entity.type
_entity.pdbx_description
1 polymer ?
#
loop_
_entity_poly.entity_id
_entity_poly.type
_entity_poly.pdbx_seq_one_letter_code
_entity_poly.pdbx_strand_id
1 'polypeptide(L)'
;FDVYDSDSKSEKLSKHDFLGTISITLSEIVSAPGQSITVSLRDKKGKVLKRKKLRPRITIKCEERSRNTDSITFNFTGKNLAAMDSACCFGGSSDPYLEIFRSREDGSWISVHRTETSMRNLNPVWKPFTVKVQKLCNGDYVRPLKIVCFDWDRNATPDTIGEFQVSLQDFLDVEKGHGFALKRPTLNGVFGTICLRSSTLIKGDQFSLFRFVGGGMQIQFMVSIDFTGSNGDPNQPGTLHYRSNNQQNEYQRAIYSVGTVLERYDSDKMIPVWGFGARIQGEVDHCFSVNFRENPEVFGISGIMEAYQNSFQNLILSGPTLISQIIATASACSMSPFTQNSQNYSILLILTDGIINDTQKTVDAIVRASALPMSIIIVGIGNADFSTMEFLDADDEPLVASNGVKMERDIVQFVPFRRFENNPYLLAKETLAEIPEQFAAFIRARQIAPMPERAPDLWRSGTSKVQQEAPPAYSN
;
A
#
# COMPACT_ATOMS: atom_id res chain seq x y z
N PHE A 1 2.58 13.70 -24.33
CA PHE A 1 1.22 13.11 -24.37
C PHE A 1 0.93 12.71 -25.80
N ASP A 2 0.55 11.45 -26.03
CA ASP A 2 0.10 10.94 -27.33
C ASP A 2 -1.39 10.61 -27.24
N VAL A 3 -2.15 10.93 -28.30
CA VAL A 3 -3.60 10.76 -28.36
C VAL A 3 -3.91 9.74 -29.46
N TYR A 4 -4.77 8.78 -29.15
CA TYR A 4 -5.21 7.70 -30.05
C TYR A 4 -6.73 7.63 -30.08
N ASP A 5 -7.28 7.21 -31.22
CA ASP A 5 -8.68 6.79 -31.35
C ASP A 5 -8.80 5.30 -31.04
N SER A 6 -9.73 4.93 -30.17
CA SER A 6 -9.80 3.57 -29.63
C SER A 6 -10.66 2.67 -30.51
N ASP A 7 -10.06 2.05 -31.53
CA ASP A 7 -10.80 1.18 -32.47
C ASP A 7 -11.12 -0.23 -31.94
N SER A 8 -10.55 -0.64 -30.80
CA SER A 8 -10.77 -1.98 -30.22
C SER A 8 -10.60 -2.01 -28.70
N LYS A 9 -10.90 -3.16 -28.06
CA LYS A 9 -10.64 -3.39 -26.62
C LYS A 9 -9.19 -3.78 -26.31
N SER A 10 -8.31 -3.85 -27.30
CA SER A 10 -6.92 -4.26 -27.10
C SER A 10 -6.13 -3.15 -26.40
N GLU A 11 -5.14 -3.47 -25.57
CA GLU A 11 -4.27 -2.43 -24.97
C GLU A 11 -3.07 -2.04 -25.86
N LYS A 12 -2.90 -2.73 -27.00
CA LYS A 12 -1.77 -2.52 -27.91
C LYS A 12 -2.01 -1.26 -28.75
N LEU A 13 -1.24 -0.21 -28.49
CA LEU A 13 -1.30 1.08 -29.23
C LEU A 13 -1.18 0.96 -30.74
N SER A 14 -0.55 -0.10 -31.26
CA SER A 14 -0.45 -0.37 -32.70
C SER A 14 -1.78 -0.73 -33.37
N LYS A 15 -2.82 -1.05 -32.59
CA LYS A 15 -4.17 -1.38 -33.07
C LYS A 15 -5.15 -0.21 -32.99
N HIS A 16 -4.63 0.99 -32.74
CA HIS A 16 -5.41 2.21 -32.54
C HIS A 16 -4.89 3.32 -33.44
N ASP A 17 -5.79 4.13 -33.97
CA ASP A 17 -5.43 5.22 -34.85
C ASP A 17 -4.79 6.39 -34.10
N PHE A 18 -3.53 6.72 -34.46
CA PHE A 18 -2.82 7.86 -33.87
C PHE A 18 -3.44 9.19 -34.31
N LEU A 19 -3.89 10.00 -33.36
CA LEU A 19 -4.55 11.29 -33.60
C LEU A 19 -3.59 12.48 -33.48
N GLY A 20 -2.53 12.38 -32.67
CA GLY A 20 -1.53 13.43 -32.54
C GLY A 20 -0.74 13.36 -31.23
N THR A 21 0.31 14.17 -31.15
CA THR A 21 1.21 14.24 -29.99
C THR A 21 1.44 15.68 -29.57
N ILE A 22 1.76 15.87 -28.28
CA ILE A 22 2.34 17.10 -27.75
C ILE A 22 3.46 16.77 -26.75
N SER A 23 4.43 17.66 -26.66
CA SER A 23 5.42 17.68 -25.59
C SER A 23 5.31 19.00 -24.84
N ILE A 24 5.22 18.93 -23.51
CA ILE A 24 5.05 20.05 -22.60
C ILE A 24 5.65 19.65 -21.26
N THR A 25 6.29 20.57 -20.55
CA THR A 25 6.85 20.27 -19.22
C THR A 25 5.78 20.35 -18.14
N LEU A 26 6.01 19.68 -17.00
CA LEU A 26 5.13 19.82 -15.85
C LEU A 26 5.09 21.26 -15.32
N SER A 27 6.23 21.96 -15.33
CA SER A 27 6.30 23.35 -14.88
C SER A 27 5.45 24.29 -15.74
N GLU A 28 5.39 24.09 -17.06
CA GLU A 28 4.52 24.85 -17.96
C GLU A 28 3.02 24.62 -17.66
N ILE A 29 2.63 23.43 -17.21
CA ILE A 29 1.22 23.14 -16.84
C ILE A 29 0.89 23.78 -15.49
N VAL A 30 1.75 23.59 -14.49
CA VAL A 30 1.53 24.08 -13.11
C VAL A 30 1.53 25.61 -13.03
N SER A 31 2.34 26.28 -13.87
CA SER A 31 2.40 27.75 -13.94
C SER A 31 1.35 28.40 -14.85
N ALA A 32 0.58 27.59 -15.61
CA ALA A 32 -0.47 28.13 -16.47
C ALA A 32 -1.63 28.73 -15.64
N PRO A 33 -2.26 29.83 -16.08
CA PRO A 33 -3.46 30.37 -15.44
C PRO A 33 -4.55 29.30 -15.31
N GLY A 34 -5.09 29.12 -14.10
CA GLY A 34 -6.07 28.06 -13.79
C GLY A 34 -5.49 26.64 -13.87
N GLN A 35 -4.16 26.49 -13.80
CA GLN A 35 -3.42 25.23 -13.93
C GLN A 35 -3.85 24.42 -15.16
N SER A 36 -4.27 25.12 -16.22
CA SER A 36 -4.94 24.55 -17.39
C SER A 36 -4.32 25.09 -18.67
N ILE A 37 -3.90 24.19 -19.55
CA ILE A 37 -3.27 24.54 -20.82
C ILE A 37 -3.93 23.81 -21.97
N THR A 38 -4.38 24.56 -22.98
CA THR A 38 -4.99 24.02 -24.20
C THR A 38 -4.09 24.23 -25.39
N VAL A 39 -3.45 23.16 -25.87
CA VAL A 39 -2.49 23.19 -26.99
C VAL A 39 -3.02 22.45 -28.21
N SER A 40 -2.53 22.80 -29.40
CA SER A 40 -2.89 22.10 -30.64
C SER A 40 -2.07 20.83 -30.78
N LEU A 41 -2.72 19.73 -31.19
CA LEU A 41 -2.03 18.47 -31.47
C LEU A 41 -1.08 18.60 -32.67
N ARG A 42 0.04 17.88 -32.60
CA ARG A 42 1.06 17.82 -33.65
C ARG A 42 1.13 16.42 -34.26
N ASP A 43 1.62 16.30 -35.48
CA ASP A 43 1.97 15.01 -36.07
C ASP A 43 3.27 14.45 -35.45
N LYS A 44 3.64 13.21 -35.81
CA LYS A 44 4.89 12.56 -35.34
C LYS A 44 6.17 13.32 -35.76
N LYS A 45 6.08 14.27 -36.70
CA LYS A 45 7.18 15.12 -37.17
C LYS A 45 7.16 16.51 -36.52
N GLY A 46 6.27 16.75 -35.54
CA GLY A 46 6.18 17.99 -34.77
C GLY A 46 5.39 19.11 -35.45
N LYS A 47 4.76 18.86 -36.62
CA LYS A 47 3.97 19.86 -37.35
C LYS A 47 2.56 19.93 -36.78
N VAL A 48 2.06 21.14 -36.55
CA VAL A 48 0.69 21.36 -36.05
C VAL A 48 -0.32 20.79 -37.05
N LEU A 49 -1.21 19.93 -36.55
CA LEU A 49 -2.25 19.31 -37.37
C LEU A 49 -3.27 20.36 -37.78
N LYS A 50 -3.47 20.50 -39.10
CA LYS A 50 -4.52 21.34 -39.69
C LYS A 50 -5.39 20.45 -40.56
N ARG A 51 -6.57 20.05 -40.08
CA ARG A 51 -7.59 19.41 -40.92
C ARG A 51 -8.54 20.48 -41.44
N LYS A 52 -9.08 20.28 -42.64
CA LYS A 52 -9.72 21.27 -43.54
C LYS A 52 -10.63 22.34 -42.88
N LYS A 53 -11.19 22.13 -41.68
CA LYS A 53 -11.84 23.16 -40.83
C LYS A 53 -11.64 23.00 -39.31
N LEU A 54 -10.84 22.03 -38.86
CA LEU A 54 -10.69 21.68 -37.44
C LEU A 54 -9.22 21.77 -37.02
N ARG A 55 -8.99 22.44 -35.88
CA ARG A 55 -7.70 22.45 -35.19
C ARG A 55 -7.84 21.51 -34.00
N PRO A 56 -7.34 20.26 -34.09
CA PRO A 56 -7.42 19.34 -32.97
C PRO A 56 -6.57 19.89 -31.81
N ARG A 57 -7.17 19.97 -30.62
CA ARG A 57 -6.55 20.52 -29.41
C ARG A 57 -6.70 19.53 -28.26
N ILE A 58 -5.74 19.55 -27.35
CA ILE A 58 -5.80 18.86 -26.07
C ILE A 58 -5.75 19.89 -24.96
N THR A 59 -6.61 19.74 -23.96
CA THR A 59 -6.58 20.52 -22.73
C THR A 59 -6.04 19.65 -21.61
N ILE A 60 -4.96 20.10 -20.99
CA ILE A 60 -4.33 19.44 -19.85
C ILE A 60 -4.54 20.34 -18.64
N LYS A 61 -5.09 19.77 -17.57
CA LYS A 61 -5.35 20.47 -16.32
C LYS A 61 -4.62 19.75 -15.19
N CYS A 62 -3.88 20.49 -14.38
CA CYS A 62 -3.22 20.02 -13.17
C CYS A 62 -4.02 20.47 -11.94
N GLU A 63 -3.88 19.73 -10.85
CA GLU A 63 -4.40 20.08 -9.53
C GLU A 63 -3.49 19.43 -8.50
N GLU A 64 -3.18 20.14 -7.40
CA GLU A 64 -2.45 19.57 -6.29
C GLU A 64 -3.27 18.44 -5.64
N ARG A 65 -2.63 17.30 -5.38
CA ARG A 65 -3.32 16.12 -4.84
C ARG A 65 -3.31 16.14 -3.33
N SER A 66 -4.49 16.00 -2.72
CA SER A 66 -4.58 15.69 -1.30
C SER A 66 -4.02 14.30 -1.01
N ARG A 67 -3.39 14.14 0.16
CA ARG A 67 -2.90 12.87 0.70
C ARG A 67 -3.98 12.05 1.41
N ASN A 68 -5.23 12.51 1.42
CA ASN A 68 -6.34 11.81 2.05
C ASN A 68 -6.51 10.40 1.43
N THR A 69 -6.55 9.36 2.27
CA THR A 69 -6.70 7.97 1.84
C THR A 69 -8.09 7.40 2.13
N ASP A 70 -8.98 8.21 2.72
CA ASP A 70 -10.34 7.83 3.06
C ASP A 70 -11.11 7.41 1.81
N SER A 71 -12.08 6.54 2.04
CA SER A 71 -13.05 6.13 1.03
C SER A 71 -14.44 6.25 1.61
N ILE A 72 -15.43 6.48 0.76
CA ILE A 72 -16.82 6.50 1.17
C ILE A 72 -17.62 5.52 0.34
N THR A 73 -18.47 4.75 1.03
CA THR A 73 -19.43 3.85 0.40
C THR A 73 -20.80 4.52 0.38
N PHE A 74 -21.37 4.67 -0.81
CA PHE A 74 -22.70 5.23 -1.02
C PHE A 74 -23.70 4.15 -1.41
N ASN A 75 -24.95 4.36 -1.00
CA ASN A 75 -26.10 3.59 -1.43
C ASN A 75 -27.24 4.56 -1.75
N PHE A 76 -27.60 4.66 -3.04
CA PHE A 76 -28.59 5.61 -3.53
C PHE A 76 -29.82 4.90 -4.10
N THR A 77 -30.96 5.56 -4.02
CA THR A 77 -32.18 5.17 -4.74
C THR A 77 -32.88 6.36 -5.36
N GLY A 78 -33.47 6.20 -6.53
CA GLY A 78 -34.36 7.19 -7.12
C GLY A 78 -35.80 6.94 -6.70
N LYS A 79 -36.60 8.01 -6.63
CA LYS A 79 -38.03 7.96 -6.37
C LYS A 79 -38.75 8.95 -7.27
N ASN A 80 -39.83 8.50 -7.91
CA ASN A 80 -40.69 9.30 -8.78
C ASN A 80 -39.90 10.11 -9.83
N LEU A 81 -38.89 9.48 -10.45
CA LEU A 81 -38.13 10.12 -11.51
C LEU A 81 -39.04 10.50 -12.67
N ALA A 82 -38.77 11.63 -13.29
CA ALA A 82 -39.53 12.07 -14.46
C ALA A 82 -39.26 11.12 -15.64
N ALA A 83 -40.34 10.65 -16.28
CA ALA A 83 -40.28 9.87 -17.50
C ALA A 83 -39.83 10.74 -18.67
N MET A 84 -38.72 10.37 -19.30
CA MET A 84 -38.22 11.05 -20.50
C MET A 84 -38.64 10.29 -21.77
N ASP A 85 -38.69 8.97 -21.71
CA ASP A 85 -39.22 8.13 -22.78
C ASP A 85 -40.74 8.07 -22.76
N SER A 86 -41.36 8.98 -23.51
CA SER A 86 -42.83 9.10 -23.58
C SER A 86 -43.48 8.16 -24.60
N ALA A 87 -42.70 7.41 -25.38
CA ALA A 87 -43.17 6.78 -26.62
C ALA A 87 -43.41 5.25 -26.57
N CYS A 88 -43.09 4.54 -25.47
CA CYS A 88 -43.31 3.09 -25.42
C CYS A 88 -44.51 2.73 -24.53
N CYS A 89 -45.68 2.59 -25.18
CA CYS A 89 -46.92 1.91 -24.77
C CYS A 89 -47.10 1.62 -23.25
N PHE A 90 -48.03 2.35 -22.61
CA PHE A 90 -48.58 2.14 -21.25
C PHE A 90 -47.82 2.75 -20.06
N GLY A 91 -47.43 4.03 -20.18
CA GLY A 91 -46.84 4.82 -19.10
C GLY A 91 -45.39 5.15 -19.42
N GLY A 92 -45.04 6.44 -19.41
CA GLY A 92 -43.67 6.89 -19.71
C GLY A 92 -42.67 6.28 -18.73
N SER A 93 -41.45 6.02 -19.20
CA SER A 93 -40.37 5.47 -18.38
C SER A 93 -39.06 6.23 -18.61
N SER A 94 -38.02 5.81 -17.91
CA SER A 94 -36.64 6.26 -18.11
C SER A 94 -35.70 5.09 -17.77
N ASP A 95 -34.53 5.06 -18.36
CA ASP A 95 -33.37 4.23 -18.08
C ASP A 95 -32.32 5.01 -17.22
N PRO A 96 -32.60 5.33 -15.94
CA PRO A 96 -31.78 6.28 -15.19
C PRO A 96 -30.42 5.73 -14.73
N TYR A 97 -29.42 6.62 -14.75
CA TYR A 97 -28.15 6.45 -14.04
C TYR A 97 -27.71 7.77 -13.38
N LEU A 98 -26.90 7.66 -12.33
CA LEU A 98 -26.30 8.81 -11.67
C LEU A 98 -24.87 9.02 -12.16
N GLU A 99 -24.52 10.28 -12.40
CA GLU A 99 -23.15 10.70 -12.60
C GLU A 99 -22.78 11.79 -11.59
N ILE A 100 -21.68 11.55 -10.88
CA ILE A 100 -21.17 12.43 -9.84
C ILE A 100 -20.03 13.23 -10.43
N PHE A 101 -20.13 14.55 -10.33
CA PHE A 101 -19.12 15.49 -10.76
C PHE A 101 -18.52 16.23 -9.57
N ARG A 102 -17.21 16.41 -9.60
CA ARG A 102 -16.46 17.23 -8.65
C ARG A 102 -16.19 18.60 -9.24
N SER A 103 -16.37 19.67 -8.45
CA SER A 103 -15.94 21.02 -8.84
C SER A 103 -14.41 21.15 -8.82
N ARG A 104 -13.89 22.04 -9.67
CA ARG A 104 -12.48 22.42 -9.73
C ARG A 104 -12.33 23.90 -9.36
N GLU A 105 -11.10 24.31 -9.06
CA GLU A 105 -10.77 25.71 -8.73
C GLU A 105 -11.12 26.69 -9.86
N ASP A 106 -11.09 26.22 -11.12
CA ASP A 106 -11.48 27.00 -12.30
C ASP A 106 -13.01 27.04 -12.52
N GLY A 107 -13.81 26.49 -11.60
CA GLY A 107 -15.26 26.41 -11.69
C GLY A 107 -15.79 25.33 -12.64
N SER A 108 -14.93 24.57 -13.32
CA SER A 108 -15.34 23.46 -14.18
C SER A 108 -15.62 22.19 -13.39
N TRP A 109 -16.41 21.29 -13.99
CA TRP A 109 -16.83 20.03 -13.38
C TRP A 109 -16.09 18.85 -14.03
N ILE A 110 -15.65 17.87 -13.21
CA ILE A 110 -15.07 16.61 -13.71
C ILE A 110 -15.89 15.43 -13.19
N SER A 111 -16.23 14.49 -14.08
CA SER A 111 -16.88 13.23 -13.70
C SER A 111 -15.92 12.37 -12.86
N VAL A 112 -16.38 11.95 -11.68
CA VAL A 112 -15.59 11.16 -10.72
C VAL A 112 -16.18 9.78 -10.50
N HIS A 113 -17.48 9.59 -10.73
CA HIS A 113 -18.13 8.29 -10.62
C HIS A 113 -19.42 8.26 -11.45
N ARG A 114 -19.76 7.09 -11.99
CA ARG A 114 -21.02 6.81 -12.69
C ARG A 114 -21.55 5.45 -12.22
N THR A 115 -22.84 5.40 -11.88
CA THR A 115 -23.52 4.15 -11.50
C THR A 115 -23.88 3.31 -12.72
N GLU A 116 -24.36 2.09 -12.51
CA GLU A 116 -25.04 1.34 -13.56
C GLU A 116 -26.35 2.03 -14.00
N THR A 117 -26.76 1.72 -15.24
CA THR A 117 -28.06 2.12 -15.79
C THR A 117 -29.15 1.16 -15.31
N SER A 118 -30.24 1.70 -14.76
CA SER A 118 -31.43 0.92 -14.41
C SER A 118 -32.45 1.03 -15.52
N MET A 119 -32.70 -0.05 -16.26
CA MET A 119 -33.61 0.00 -17.42
C MET A 119 -35.08 0.11 -17.00
N ARG A 120 -35.81 1.04 -17.61
CA ARG A 120 -37.26 1.29 -17.51
C ARG A 120 -37.76 1.40 -16.08
N ASN A 121 -37.10 2.21 -15.27
CA ASN A 121 -37.35 2.29 -13.84
C ASN A 121 -37.36 3.72 -13.31
N LEU A 122 -38.52 4.21 -12.90
CA LEU A 122 -38.67 5.53 -12.27
C LEU A 122 -38.37 5.54 -10.76
N ASN A 123 -38.10 4.37 -10.17
CA ASN A 123 -37.75 4.20 -8.76
C ASN A 123 -36.53 3.26 -8.60
N PRO A 124 -35.38 3.60 -9.22
CA PRO A 124 -34.22 2.73 -9.28
C PRO A 124 -33.57 2.53 -7.91
N VAL A 125 -33.02 1.34 -7.71
CA VAL A 125 -32.11 1.02 -6.60
C VAL A 125 -30.77 0.67 -7.21
N TRP A 126 -29.80 1.59 -7.11
CA TRP A 126 -28.46 1.35 -7.64
C TRP A 126 -27.63 0.52 -6.66
N LYS A 127 -26.67 -0.23 -7.18
CA LYS A 127 -25.74 -1.02 -6.38
C LYS A 127 -24.89 -0.11 -5.49
N PRO A 128 -24.60 -0.51 -4.24
CA PRO A 128 -23.64 0.21 -3.42
C PRO A 128 -22.28 0.28 -4.12
N PHE A 129 -21.62 1.42 -4.00
CA PHE A 129 -20.30 1.63 -4.58
C PHE A 129 -19.40 2.41 -3.62
N THR A 130 -18.09 2.14 -3.71
CA THR A 130 -17.06 2.78 -2.89
C THR A 130 -16.18 3.68 -3.76
N VAL A 131 -15.96 4.92 -3.32
CA VAL A 131 -15.10 5.89 -4.00
C VAL A 131 -14.11 6.48 -3.01
N LYS A 132 -12.83 6.59 -3.39
CA LYS A 132 -11.83 7.33 -2.61
C LYS A 132 -12.26 8.78 -2.46
N VAL A 133 -12.21 9.34 -1.25
CA VAL A 133 -12.49 10.76 -0.95
C VAL A 133 -11.57 11.67 -1.78
N GLN A 134 -10.32 11.25 -2.00
CA GLN A 134 -9.40 11.90 -2.93
C GLN A 134 -9.96 12.02 -4.36
N LYS A 135 -10.59 10.95 -4.87
CA LYS A 135 -11.22 11.00 -6.20
C LYS A 135 -12.47 11.87 -6.16
N LEU A 136 -13.31 11.68 -5.15
CA LEU A 136 -14.62 12.31 -5.02
C LEU A 136 -14.54 13.83 -4.86
N CYS A 137 -13.74 14.32 -3.92
CA CYS A 137 -13.66 15.75 -3.56
C CYS A 137 -12.23 16.27 -3.35
N ASN A 138 -11.20 15.48 -3.71
CA ASN A 138 -9.78 15.81 -3.46
C ASN A 138 -9.46 16.05 -1.98
N GLY A 139 -10.14 15.35 -1.06
CA GLY A 139 -9.92 15.50 0.38
C GLY A 139 -10.57 16.73 1.02
N ASP A 140 -11.19 17.62 0.23
CA ASP A 140 -11.94 18.76 0.72
C ASP A 140 -13.42 18.36 0.91
N TYR A 141 -13.84 18.16 2.15
CA TYR A 141 -15.16 17.64 2.48
C TYR A 141 -16.30 18.63 2.18
N VAL A 142 -16.00 19.93 2.15
CA VAL A 142 -16.98 20.99 1.85
C VAL A 142 -17.02 21.36 0.36
N ARG A 143 -16.10 20.80 -0.44
CA ARG A 143 -16.06 21.04 -1.88
C ARG A 143 -17.38 20.61 -2.55
N PRO A 144 -18.00 21.48 -3.37
CA PRO A 144 -19.23 21.15 -4.06
C PRO A 144 -19.08 19.94 -5.00
N LEU A 145 -19.99 19.00 -4.85
CA LEU A 145 -20.28 17.92 -5.79
C LEU A 145 -21.58 18.25 -6.51
N LYS A 146 -21.65 17.87 -7.78
CA LYS A 146 -22.86 17.95 -8.59
C LYS A 146 -23.27 16.54 -8.98
N ILE A 147 -24.47 16.14 -8.60
CA ILE A 147 -25.04 14.85 -8.94
C ILE A 147 -26.08 15.11 -10.02
N VAL A 148 -25.90 14.45 -11.15
CA VAL A 148 -26.82 14.54 -12.28
C VAL A 148 -27.43 13.17 -12.51
N CYS A 149 -28.76 13.13 -12.58
CA CYS A 149 -29.50 11.95 -13.00
C CYS A 149 -29.78 12.09 -14.50
N PHE A 150 -29.28 11.12 -15.27
CA PHE A 150 -29.46 11.06 -16.72
C PHE A 150 -30.37 9.90 -17.09
N ASP A 151 -31.08 10.06 -18.19
CA ASP A 151 -31.75 9.00 -18.90
C ASP A 151 -30.84 8.46 -20.01
N TRP A 152 -30.61 7.15 -20.05
CA TRP A 152 -29.71 6.57 -21.04
C TRP A 152 -30.41 6.26 -22.36
N ASP A 153 -29.86 6.78 -23.46
CA ASP A 153 -30.32 6.46 -24.81
C ASP A 153 -29.30 5.63 -25.59
N ARG A 154 -29.78 4.62 -26.31
CA ARG A 154 -28.92 3.71 -27.09
C ARG A 154 -28.16 4.40 -28.22
N ASN A 155 -28.74 5.45 -28.81
CA ASN A 155 -28.22 6.11 -30.02
C ASN A 155 -28.31 7.65 -29.98
N ALA A 156 -28.46 8.24 -28.79
CA ALA A 156 -28.55 9.68 -28.61
C ALA A 156 -27.69 10.15 -27.44
N THR A 157 -27.53 11.46 -27.32
CA THR A 157 -26.97 12.06 -26.12
C THR A 157 -27.96 11.86 -24.97
N PRO A 158 -27.53 11.29 -23.83
CA PRO A 158 -28.40 11.07 -22.67
C PRO A 158 -29.14 12.34 -22.25
N ASP A 159 -30.45 12.22 -22.00
CA ASP A 159 -31.28 13.32 -21.54
C ASP A 159 -31.13 13.55 -20.03
N THR A 160 -30.97 14.81 -19.61
CA THR A 160 -30.83 15.14 -18.18
C THR A 160 -32.19 15.11 -17.49
N ILE A 161 -32.45 14.14 -16.61
CA ILE A 161 -33.66 14.11 -15.76
C ILE A 161 -33.63 15.30 -14.79
N GLY A 162 -32.50 15.51 -14.12
CA GLY A 162 -32.26 16.69 -13.29
C GLY A 162 -30.97 16.58 -12.49
N GLU A 163 -30.65 17.62 -11.73
CA GLU A 163 -29.43 17.71 -10.95
C GLU A 163 -29.64 18.37 -9.58
N PHE A 164 -28.69 18.14 -8.68
CA PHE A 164 -28.53 18.87 -7.43
C PHE A 164 -27.05 19.01 -7.09
N GLN A 165 -26.73 19.97 -6.22
CA GLN A 165 -25.41 20.14 -5.65
C GLN A 165 -25.42 19.85 -4.15
N VAL A 166 -24.33 19.29 -3.65
CA VAL A 166 -24.16 18.83 -2.27
C VAL A 166 -22.67 18.67 -1.99
N SER A 167 -22.23 18.76 -0.74
CA SER A 167 -20.85 18.42 -0.37
C SER A 167 -20.74 17.01 0.23
N LEU A 168 -19.52 16.51 0.39
CA LEU A 168 -19.30 15.25 1.10
C LEU A 168 -19.71 15.39 2.58
N GLN A 169 -19.44 16.54 3.19
CA GLN A 169 -19.84 16.87 4.56
C GLN A 169 -21.36 16.77 4.72
N ASP A 170 -22.13 17.37 3.79
CA ASP A 170 -23.58 17.29 3.83
C ASP A 170 -24.08 15.84 3.75
N PHE A 171 -23.47 14.99 2.92
CA PHE A 171 -23.82 13.56 2.85
C PHE A 171 -23.55 12.79 4.16
N LEU A 172 -22.62 13.26 4.99
CA LEU A 172 -22.32 12.67 6.29
C LEU A 172 -23.24 13.21 7.39
N ASP A 173 -23.71 14.45 7.25
CA ASP A 173 -24.54 15.13 8.24
C ASP A 173 -26.04 14.84 8.09
N VAL A 174 -26.51 14.48 6.88
CA VAL A 174 -27.92 14.13 6.66
C VAL A 174 -28.29 12.76 7.23
N GLU A 175 -29.53 12.65 7.72
CA GLU A 175 -30.08 11.38 8.19
C GLU A 175 -30.21 10.34 7.06
N LYS A 176 -30.09 9.06 7.41
CA LYS A 176 -30.33 7.96 6.47
C LYS A 176 -31.75 8.04 5.91
N GLY A 177 -31.85 7.97 4.58
CA GLY A 177 -33.11 8.11 3.84
C GLY A 177 -33.39 9.53 3.36
N HIS A 178 -32.53 10.52 3.67
CA HIS A 178 -32.69 11.89 3.18
C HIS A 178 -32.80 11.93 1.64
N GLY A 179 -33.77 12.71 1.14
CA GLY A 179 -34.09 12.83 -0.27
C GLY A 179 -33.67 14.18 -0.86
N PHE A 180 -32.85 14.14 -1.91
CA PHE A 180 -32.42 15.29 -2.68
C PHE A 180 -33.30 15.46 -3.91
N ALA A 181 -34.00 16.60 -3.99
CA ALA A 181 -34.89 16.90 -5.12
C ALA A 181 -34.10 17.24 -6.39
N LEU A 182 -34.41 16.56 -7.49
CA LEU A 182 -33.83 16.84 -8.82
C LEU A 182 -34.46 18.09 -9.40
N LYS A 183 -33.63 19.08 -9.76
CA LYS A 183 -34.06 20.31 -10.40
C LYS A 183 -33.39 20.47 -11.76
N ARG A 184 -33.97 21.30 -12.62
CA ARG A 184 -33.38 21.70 -13.91
C ARG A 184 -33.18 23.21 -13.91
N PRO A 185 -32.05 23.75 -14.41
CA PRO A 185 -31.80 25.19 -14.40
C PRO A 185 -32.85 26.02 -15.15
N THR A 186 -33.46 25.45 -16.19
CA THR A 186 -34.35 26.13 -17.12
C THR A 186 -35.83 25.81 -16.92
N LEU A 187 -36.17 24.86 -16.04
CA LEU A 187 -37.55 24.38 -15.84
C LEU A 187 -37.93 24.41 -14.36
N ASN A 188 -39.10 24.97 -14.07
CA ASN A 188 -39.66 24.97 -12.73
C ASN A 188 -40.33 23.61 -12.44
N GLY A 189 -39.92 22.96 -11.35
CA GLY A 189 -40.48 21.69 -10.91
C GLY A 189 -39.45 20.80 -10.23
N VAL A 190 -39.93 19.70 -9.65
CA VAL A 190 -39.11 18.61 -9.12
C VAL A 190 -39.26 17.42 -10.06
N PHE A 191 -38.15 16.95 -10.62
CA PHE A 191 -38.12 15.90 -11.66
C PHE A 191 -37.79 14.51 -11.07
N GLY A 192 -38.16 14.33 -9.80
CA GLY A 192 -37.86 13.16 -8.98
C GLY A 192 -36.93 13.48 -7.81
N THR A 193 -36.68 12.47 -6.98
CA THR A 193 -35.87 12.58 -5.77
C THR A 193 -34.82 11.47 -5.73
N ILE A 194 -33.58 11.81 -5.39
CA ILE A 194 -32.53 10.84 -5.08
C ILE A 194 -32.41 10.71 -3.56
N CYS A 195 -32.73 9.54 -3.01
CA CYS A 195 -32.59 9.24 -1.59
C CYS A 195 -31.25 8.59 -1.30
N LEU A 196 -30.55 9.07 -0.27
CA LEU A 196 -29.35 8.46 0.28
C LEU A 196 -29.76 7.42 1.33
N ARG A 197 -29.65 6.11 1.03
CA ARG A 197 -29.92 5.04 2.00
C ARG A 197 -28.85 4.97 3.07
N SER A 198 -27.58 5.09 2.67
CA SER A 198 -26.44 5.12 3.58
C SER A 198 -25.23 5.76 2.93
N SER A 199 -24.48 6.51 3.72
CA SER A 199 -23.12 6.98 3.47
C SER A 199 -22.24 6.44 4.60
N THR A 200 -21.23 5.64 4.27
CA THR A 200 -20.29 5.11 5.29
C THR A 200 -18.89 5.57 4.95
N LEU A 201 -18.34 6.47 5.77
CA LEU A 201 -16.96 6.92 5.66
C LEU A 201 -16.02 5.84 6.24
N ILE A 202 -15.09 5.39 5.41
CA ILE A 202 -14.00 4.49 5.74
C ILE A 202 -12.76 5.35 5.82
N LYS A 203 -12.29 5.65 7.03
CA LYS A 203 -11.05 6.41 7.20
C LYS A 203 -9.88 5.58 6.70
N GLY A 204 -9.12 6.07 5.73
CA GLY A 204 -8.02 5.33 5.12
C GLY A 204 -6.84 5.19 6.08
N ASP A 205 -6.71 6.16 6.99
CA ASP A 205 -5.69 6.20 8.04
C ASP A 205 -5.90 5.13 9.13
N GLN A 206 -7.11 4.55 9.28
CA GLN A 206 -7.40 3.59 10.36
C GLN A 206 -6.57 2.32 10.28
N PHE A 207 -5.97 2.04 9.13
CA PHE A 207 -5.14 0.85 8.90
C PHE A 207 -3.69 1.22 8.56
N SER A 208 -3.31 2.50 8.73
CA SER A 208 -1.97 2.98 8.41
C SER A 208 -0.96 2.53 9.46
N LEU A 209 0.08 1.82 9.04
CA LEU A 209 1.21 1.44 9.89
C LEU A 209 1.76 2.63 10.68
N PHE A 210 1.89 3.79 10.03
CA PHE A 210 2.42 5.01 10.67
C PHE A 210 1.53 5.52 11.81
N ARG A 211 0.20 5.42 11.69
CA ARG A 211 -0.73 5.82 12.76
C ARG A 211 -0.61 4.91 13.97
N PHE A 212 -0.48 3.60 13.74
CA PHE A 212 -0.26 2.65 14.83
C PHE A 212 1.07 2.89 15.53
N VAL A 213 2.15 3.10 14.77
CA VAL A 213 3.45 3.48 15.34
C VAL A 213 3.34 4.79 16.12
N GLY A 214 2.66 5.82 15.60
CA GLY A 214 2.41 7.08 16.30
C GLY A 214 1.55 6.95 17.56
N GLY A 215 0.62 5.99 17.58
CA GLY A 215 -0.14 5.58 18.76
C GLY A 215 0.66 4.77 19.79
N GLY A 216 1.89 4.36 19.44
CA GLY A 216 2.78 3.63 20.32
C GLY A 216 2.80 2.12 20.12
N MET A 217 2.30 1.60 18.99
CA MET A 217 2.55 0.22 18.56
C MET A 217 4.06 -0.01 18.44
N GLN A 218 4.54 -1.14 18.95
CA GLN A 218 5.94 -1.54 18.84
C GLN A 218 6.13 -2.41 17.60
N ILE A 219 7.22 -2.16 16.86
CA ILE A 219 7.67 -3.04 15.79
C ILE A 219 8.88 -3.82 16.31
N GLN A 220 8.76 -5.13 16.42
CA GLN A 220 9.88 -6.00 16.79
C GLN A 220 10.61 -6.43 15.52
N PHE A 221 11.88 -6.05 15.39
CA PHE A 221 12.69 -6.44 14.25
C PHE A 221 13.49 -7.71 14.58
N MET A 222 13.46 -8.69 13.67
CA MET A 222 14.19 -9.96 13.79
C MET A 222 15.01 -10.21 12.53
N VAL A 223 16.20 -10.80 12.68
CA VAL A 223 17.09 -11.11 11.55
C VAL A 223 17.49 -12.57 11.55
N SER A 224 17.50 -13.16 10.36
CA SER A 224 17.99 -14.50 10.11
C SER A 224 19.01 -14.51 8.97
N ILE A 225 20.13 -15.20 9.19
CA ILE A 225 21.27 -15.23 8.28
C ILE A 225 21.55 -16.67 7.86
N ASP A 226 21.58 -16.90 6.55
CA ASP A 226 22.02 -18.16 5.96
C ASP A 226 23.52 -18.35 6.16
N PHE A 227 23.92 -19.48 6.73
CA PHE A 227 25.30 -19.92 6.89
C PHE A 227 25.55 -21.27 6.18
N THR A 228 24.85 -21.51 5.07
CA THR A 228 25.05 -22.71 4.26
C THR A 228 26.32 -22.66 3.42
N GLY A 229 26.83 -23.82 3.04
CA GLY A 229 28.07 -24.01 2.30
C GLY A 229 28.04 -23.49 0.87
N SER A 230 26.86 -23.22 0.29
CA SER A 230 26.73 -22.56 -1.03
C SER A 230 27.34 -21.16 -1.04
N ASN A 231 27.42 -20.52 0.13
CA ASN A 231 28.03 -19.19 0.30
C ASN A 231 29.56 -19.17 0.10
N GLY A 232 30.22 -20.33 0.19
CA GLY A 232 31.68 -20.46 0.07
C GLY A 232 32.45 -20.06 1.34
N ASP A 233 33.74 -20.40 1.37
CA ASP A 233 34.63 -20.16 2.52
C ASP A 233 34.73 -18.64 2.83
N PRO A 234 34.41 -18.20 4.06
CA PRO A 234 34.44 -16.78 4.44
C PRO A 234 35.85 -16.16 4.39
N ASN A 235 36.91 -16.96 4.27
CA ASN A 235 38.28 -16.47 4.13
C ASN A 235 38.72 -16.31 2.66
N GLN A 236 37.94 -16.81 1.71
CA GLN A 236 38.29 -16.76 0.29
C GLN A 236 37.67 -15.52 -0.38
N PRO A 237 38.49 -14.66 -1.02
CA PRO A 237 37.96 -13.53 -1.79
C PRO A 237 36.96 -13.98 -2.85
N GLY A 238 35.83 -13.27 -2.96
CA GLY A 238 34.77 -13.55 -3.94
C GLY A 238 33.66 -14.48 -3.47
N THR A 239 33.75 -15.03 -2.25
CA THR A 239 32.63 -15.74 -1.62
C THR A 239 31.62 -14.76 -1.02
N LEU A 240 30.38 -15.19 -0.83
CA LEU A 240 29.30 -14.31 -0.37
C LEU A 240 29.46 -13.89 1.10
N HIS A 241 30.13 -14.72 1.90
CA HIS A 241 30.54 -14.41 3.27
C HIS A 241 31.97 -13.86 3.39
N TYR A 242 32.62 -13.47 2.29
CA TYR A 242 34.01 -13.04 2.34
C TYR A 242 34.23 -11.95 3.39
N ARG A 243 35.18 -12.20 4.30
CA ARG A 243 35.55 -11.30 5.39
C ARG A 243 36.70 -10.41 4.95
N SER A 244 36.36 -9.19 4.56
CA SER A 244 37.33 -8.14 4.23
C SER A 244 37.36 -7.09 5.34
N ASN A 245 38.56 -6.58 5.65
CA ASN A 245 38.73 -5.47 6.60
C ASN A 245 38.27 -4.12 6.01
N ASN A 246 38.17 -4.02 4.67
CA ASN A 246 37.96 -2.74 3.99
C ASN A 246 36.61 -2.67 3.24
N GLN A 247 35.93 -3.80 3.05
CA GLN A 247 34.70 -3.87 2.26
C GLN A 247 33.66 -4.77 2.93
N GLN A 248 32.41 -4.31 2.92
CA GLN A 248 31.27 -5.11 3.36
C GLN A 248 30.87 -6.10 2.27
N ASN A 249 30.59 -7.34 2.66
CA ASN A 249 29.96 -8.31 1.76
C ASN A 249 28.46 -8.02 1.58
N GLU A 250 27.79 -8.78 0.70
CA GLU A 250 26.37 -8.57 0.38
C GLU A 250 25.45 -8.74 1.59
N TYR A 251 25.72 -9.70 2.48
CA TYR A 251 24.98 -9.88 3.73
C TYR A 251 25.06 -8.64 4.61
N GLN A 252 26.26 -8.12 4.85
CA GLN A 252 26.46 -6.90 5.64
C GLN A 252 25.79 -5.69 4.99
N ARG A 253 25.88 -5.55 3.66
CA ARG A 253 25.20 -4.46 2.94
C ARG A 253 23.68 -4.56 3.07
N ALA A 254 23.10 -5.76 2.98
CA ALA A 254 21.66 -5.99 3.15
C ALA A 254 21.19 -5.68 4.58
N ILE A 255 21.88 -6.22 5.60
CA ILE A 255 21.61 -5.94 7.02
C ILE A 255 21.64 -4.45 7.29
N TYR A 256 22.67 -3.74 6.79
CA TYR A 256 22.79 -2.31 7.00
C TYR A 256 21.66 -1.54 6.32
N SER A 257 21.38 -1.84 5.06
CA SER A 257 20.39 -1.10 4.26
C SER A 257 18.97 -1.25 4.81
N VAL A 258 18.54 -2.48 5.08
CA VAL A 258 17.19 -2.77 5.58
C VAL A 258 17.10 -2.43 7.08
N GLY A 259 18.09 -2.87 7.85
CA GLY A 259 18.10 -2.73 9.30
C GLY A 259 18.15 -1.28 9.78
N THR A 260 18.87 -0.38 9.10
CA THR A 260 18.91 1.05 9.49
C THR A 260 17.56 1.76 9.37
N VAL A 261 16.65 1.25 8.53
CA VAL A 261 15.28 1.75 8.43
C VAL A 261 14.41 1.12 9.51
N LEU A 262 14.47 -0.20 9.67
CA LEU A 262 13.61 -0.94 10.60
C LEU A 262 13.96 -0.72 12.08
N GLU A 263 15.24 -0.58 12.43
CA GLU A 263 15.70 -0.33 13.82
C GLU A 263 15.06 0.95 14.40
N ARG A 264 14.67 1.93 13.57
CA ARG A 264 14.06 3.18 14.04
C ARG A 264 12.64 2.99 14.58
N TYR A 265 11.98 1.90 14.20
CA TYR A 265 10.64 1.56 14.64
C TYR A 265 10.63 0.56 15.79
N ASP A 266 11.78 -0.04 16.08
CA ASP A 266 12.02 -0.85 17.26
C ASP A 266 12.35 0.06 18.46
N SER A 267 11.53 -0.04 19.50
CA SER A 267 11.63 0.86 20.65
C SER A 267 12.82 0.58 21.57
N ASP A 268 13.22 -0.69 21.72
CA ASP A 268 14.33 -1.08 22.59
C ASP A 268 15.61 -1.41 21.80
N LYS A 269 15.47 -1.65 20.50
CA LYS A 269 16.56 -2.01 19.58
C LYS A 269 17.24 -3.33 19.95
N MET A 270 16.57 -4.19 20.70
CA MET A 270 17.02 -5.53 21.02
C MET A 270 16.53 -6.47 19.92
N ILE A 271 17.43 -6.79 19.00
CA ILE A 271 17.09 -7.49 17.76
C ILE A 271 17.50 -8.96 17.92
N PRO A 272 16.56 -9.92 17.92
CA PRO A 272 16.90 -11.34 17.83
C PRO A 272 17.60 -11.66 16.51
N VAL A 273 18.76 -12.32 16.59
CA VAL A 273 19.53 -12.74 15.41
C VAL A 273 19.76 -14.23 15.41
N TRP A 274 19.18 -14.91 14.42
CA TRP A 274 19.34 -16.35 14.22
C TRP A 274 20.17 -16.68 12.97
N GLY A 275 20.87 -17.79 13.02
CA GLY A 275 21.56 -18.39 11.88
C GLY A 275 20.94 -19.74 11.53
N PHE A 276 21.09 -20.17 10.29
CA PHE A 276 20.66 -21.49 9.85
C PHE A 276 21.63 -22.13 8.86
N GLY A 277 21.66 -23.47 8.83
CA GLY A 277 22.42 -24.23 7.84
C GLY A 277 23.90 -24.37 8.17
N ALA A 278 24.29 -24.20 9.43
CA ALA A 278 25.68 -24.35 9.88
C ALA A 278 25.86 -25.57 10.78
N ARG A 279 27.08 -26.11 10.79
CA ARG A 279 27.49 -27.14 11.75
C ARG A 279 28.12 -26.48 12.98
N ILE A 280 27.55 -26.75 14.15
CA ILE A 280 27.98 -26.24 15.45
C ILE A 280 28.22 -27.44 16.36
N GLN A 281 29.41 -27.53 16.96
CA GLN A 281 29.81 -28.66 17.82
C GLN A 281 29.60 -30.05 17.20
N GLY A 282 29.67 -30.16 15.88
CA GLY A 282 29.56 -31.43 15.13
C GLY A 282 28.17 -31.71 14.53
N GLU A 283 27.13 -31.04 14.99
CA GLU A 283 25.74 -31.21 14.52
C GLU A 283 25.31 -30.06 13.61
N VAL A 284 24.45 -30.33 12.63
CA VAL A 284 23.90 -29.27 11.75
C VAL A 284 22.69 -28.65 12.43
N ASP A 285 22.74 -27.33 12.60
CA ASP A 285 21.68 -26.54 13.20
C ASP A 285 21.06 -25.60 12.15
N HIS A 286 19.74 -25.54 12.15
CA HIS A 286 18.93 -24.72 11.24
C HIS A 286 18.20 -23.57 11.97
N CYS A 287 18.46 -23.37 13.26
CA CYS A 287 17.99 -22.23 14.02
C CYS A 287 18.81 -22.03 15.31
N PHE A 288 19.99 -21.41 15.19
CA PHE A 288 20.86 -21.10 16.33
C PHE A 288 20.98 -19.60 16.57
N SER A 289 21.31 -19.17 17.79
CA SER A 289 21.61 -17.75 18.06
C SER A 289 22.97 -17.37 17.49
N VAL A 290 23.03 -16.32 16.65
CA VAL A 290 24.29 -15.91 15.99
C VAL A 290 25.33 -15.40 17.01
N ASN A 291 24.87 -14.92 18.15
CA ASN A 291 25.72 -14.51 19.27
C ASN A 291 26.20 -15.67 20.16
N PHE A 292 25.75 -16.93 19.90
CA PHE A 292 26.04 -18.13 20.68
C PHE A 292 25.68 -18.04 22.18
N ARG A 293 24.67 -17.22 22.51
CA ARG A 293 24.10 -17.08 23.86
C ARG A 293 22.68 -17.65 23.89
N GLU A 294 22.17 -17.88 25.09
CA GLU A 294 20.78 -18.32 25.28
C GLU A 294 19.77 -17.28 24.77
N ASN A 295 20.00 -16.00 25.06
CA ASN A 295 19.22 -14.91 24.46
C ASN A 295 19.79 -14.54 23.08
N PRO A 296 19.02 -14.67 21.97
CA PRO A 296 19.47 -14.32 20.63
C PRO A 296 19.55 -12.81 20.37
N GLU A 297 19.09 -11.97 21.29
CA GLU A 297 19.04 -10.53 21.10
C GLU A 297 20.42 -9.86 21.11
N VAL A 298 20.60 -8.89 20.23
CA VAL A 298 21.76 -8.01 20.15
C VAL A 298 21.30 -6.55 20.07
N PHE A 299 22.13 -5.62 20.53
CA PHE A 299 21.78 -4.21 20.54
C PHE A 299 22.07 -3.54 19.19
N GLY A 300 20.99 -3.20 18.47
CA GLY A 300 21.02 -2.46 17.22
C GLY A 300 21.79 -3.12 16.08
N ILE A 301 21.89 -2.43 14.95
CA ILE A 301 22.57 -2.93 13.74
C ILE A 301 24.05 -3.21 13.99
N SER A 302 24.71 -2.43 14.82
CA SER A 302 26.10 -2.68 15.23
C SER A 302 26.25 -4.04 15.91
N GLY A 303 25.32 -4.42 16.78
CA GLY A 303 25.32 -5.71 17.46
C GLY A 303 25.14 -6.88 16.49
N ILE A 304 24.30 -6.72 15.46
CA ILE A 304 24.13 -7.73 14.40
C ILE A 304 25.44 -7.92 13.64
N MET A 305 26.10 -6.82 13.25
CA MET A 305 27.37 -6.88 12.51
C MET A 305 28.48 -7.57 13.32
N GLU A 306 28.58 -7.24 14.60
CA GLU A 306 29.56 -7.84 15.51
C GLU A 306 29.29 -9.34 15.70
N ALA A 307 28.03 -9.72 15.98
CA ALA A 307 27.65 -11.12 16.13
C ALA A 307 27.92 -11.92 14.84
N TYR A 308 27.55 -11.38 13.68
CA TYR A 308 27.81 -12.00 12.37
C TYR A 308 29.31 -12.19 12.11
N GLN A 309 30.16 -11.21 12.41
CA GLN A 309 31.61 -11.34 12.19
C GLN A 309 32.23 -12.39 13.12
N ASN A 310 31.78 -12.45 14.37
CA ASN A 310 32.28 -13.36 15.38
C ASN A 310 31.77 -14.79 15.20
N SER A 311 30.64 -14.99 14.51
CA SER A 311 30.00 -16.30 14.39
C SER A 311 30.87 -17.34 13.68
N PHE A 312 31.64 -16.92 12.68
CA PHE A 312 32.53 -17.77 11.88
C PHE A 312 33.65 -18.46 12.70
N GLN A 313 33.87 -18.06 13.95
CA GLN A 313 34.82 -18.74 14.85
C GLN A 313 34.24 -20.03 15.46
N ASN A 314 32.91 -20.12 15.52
CA ASN A 314 32.18 -21.15 16.27
C ASN A 314 31.33 -22.07 15.38
N LEU A 315 31.33 -21.84 14.06
CA LEU A 315 30.53 -22.59 13.10
C LEU A 315 31.36 -23.02 11.89
N ILE A 316 30.86 -24.05 11.20
CA ILE A 316 31.31 -24.47 9.88
C ILE A 316 30.12 -24.41 8.94
N LEU A 317 30.26 -23.75 7.78
CA LEU A 317 29.17 -23.66 6.81
C LEU A 317 28.74 -25.07 6.35
N SER A 318 27.43 -25.33 6.30
CA SER A 318 26.89 -26.67 6.05
C SER A 318 25.62 -26.60 5.19
N GLY A 319 24.71 -27.54 5.30
CA GLY A 319 23.41 -27.49 4.64
C GLY A 319 22.53 -28.63 5.12
N PRO A 320 21.31 -28.76 4.58
CA PRO A 320 20.69 -27.96 3.51
C PRO A 320 20.17 -26.57 3.95
N THR A 321 19.64 -25.78 3.01
CA THR A 321 18.96 -24.50 3.24
C THR A 321 17.52 -24.74 3.71
N LEU A 322 17.30 -24.71 5.02
CA LEU A 322 15.99 -24.94 5.64
C LEU A 322 15.54 -23.70 6.41
N ILE A 323 14.47 -23.04 5.95
CA ILE A 323 13.98 -21.81 6.60
C ILE A 323 12.68 -22.02 7.38
N SER A 324 12.03 -23.18 7.25
CA SER A 324 10.78 -23.45 7.97
C SER A 324 10.92 -23.35 9.50
N GLN A 325 12.10 -23.72 10.03
CA GLN A 325 12.41 -23.62 11.46
C GLN A 325 12.53 -22.16 11.92
N ILE A 326 13.22 -21.32 11.14
CA ILE A 326 13.34 -19.88 11.42
C ILE A 326 11.95 -19.22 11.45
N ILE A 327 11.10 -19.52 10.46
CA ILE A 327 9.74 -18.96 10.42
C ILE A 327 8.93 -19.44 11.63
N ALA A 328 9.06 -20.71 12.02
CA ALA A 328 8.38 -21.23 13.21
C ALA A 328 8.86 -20.56 14.51
N THR A 329 10.17 -20.33 14.66
CA THR A 329 10.74 -19.62 15.82
C THR A 329 10.26 -18.18 15.89
N ALA A 330 10.32 -17.44 14.78
CA ALA A 330 9.81 -16.07 14.71
C ALA A 330 8.29 -15.99 14.94
N SER A 331 7.54 -17.00 14.48
CA SER A 331 6.11 -17.13 14.75
C SER A 331 5.85 -17.29 16.24
N ALA A 332 6.63 -18.11 16.94
CA ALA A 332 6.51 -18.30 18.39
C ALA A 332 6.73 -16.99 19.16
N CYS A 333 7.71 -16.17 18.76
CA CYS A 333 7.93 -14.83 19.31
C CYS A 333 6.74 -13.88 19.06
N SER A 334 5.98 -14.11 17.99
CA SER A 334 4.88 -13.25 17.54
C SER A 334 3.48 -13.74 17.98
N MET A 335 3.40 -14.73 18.87
CA MET A 335 2.11 -15.30 19.33
C MET A 335 1.38 -14.41 20.35
N SER A 336 2.03 -13.39 20.89
CA SER A 336 1.40 -12.46 21.84
C SER A 336 0.15 -11.83 21.21
N PRO A 337 -1.00 -11.81 21.91
CA PRO A 337 -2.23 -11.26 21.34
C PRO A 337 -2.08 -9.80 20.92
N PHE A 338 -2.35 -9.52 19.64
CA PHE A 338 -2.50 -8.14 19.16
C PHE A 338 -3.87 -7.63 19.58
N THR A 339 -3.91 -6.73 20.56
CA THR A 339 -5.15 -6.20 21.16
C THR A 339 -5.14 -4.68 21.16
N GLN A 340 -6.27 -4.06 21.53
CA GLN A 340 -6.36 -2.60 21.63
C GLN A 340 -5.36 -1.98 22.63
N ASN A 341 -4.91 -2.75 23.62
CA ASN A 341 -4.01 -2.31 24.69
C ASN A 341 -2.58 -2.87 24.54
N SER A 342 -2.33 -3.72 23.55
CA SER A 342 -1.04 -4.38 23.32
C SER A 342 -0.88 -4.59 21.82
N GLN A 343 -0.19 -3.66 21.17
CA GLN A 343 0.00 -3.63 19.73
C GLN A 343 1.48 -3.86 19.44
N ASN A 344 1.86 -5.13 19.20
CA ASN A 344 3.22 -5.53 18.87
C ASN A 344 3.18 -6.23 17.50
N TYR A 345 3.94 -5.71 16.55
CA TYR A 345 4.02 -6.26 15.19
C TYR A 345 5.44 -6.67 14.87
N SER A 346 5.62 -7.87 14.35
CA SER A 346 6.94 -8.44 14.12
C SER A 346 7.34 -8.37 12.65
N ILE A 347 8.60 -8.07 12.37
CA ILE A 347 9.16 -8.11 11.02
C ILE A 347 10.40 -9.01 11.04
N LEU A 348 10.32 -10.14 10.34
CA LEU A 348 11.43 -11.07 10.18
C LEU A 348 12.14 -10.80 8.85
N LEU A 349 13.43 -10.49 8.88
CA LEU A 349 14.31 -10.43 7.71
C LEU A 349 15.11 -11.72 7.58
N ILE A 350 14.96 -12.43 6.47
CA ILE A 350 15.73 -13.63 6.11
C ILE A 350 16.68 -13.28 4.97
N LEU A 351 17.97 -13.53 5.16
CA LEU A 351 19.00 -13.35 4.15
C LEU A 351 19.50 -14.72 3.70
N THR A 352 19.40 -15.03 2.42
CA THR A 352 19.79 -16.35 1.87
C THR A 352 20.36 -16.22 0.46
N ASP A 353 21.29 -17.10 0.09
CA ASP A 353 21.96 -17.06 -1.21
C ASP A 353 21.35 -17.99 -2.26
N GLY A 354 20.32 -18.77 -1.91
CA GLY A 354 19.90 -19.86 -2.79
C GLY A 354 18.53 -20.46 -2.53
N ILE A 355 18.33 -21.63 -3.13
CA ILE A 355 17.05 -22.33 -3.19
C ILE A 355 16.76 -23.00 -1.85
N ILE A 356 15.57 -22.76 -1.31
CA ILE A 356 15.05 -23.44 -0.12
C ILE A 356 14.85 -24.93 -0.42
N ASN A 357 15.39 -25.80 0.43
CA ASN A 357 15.28 -27.25 0.26
C ASN A 357 14.00 -27.83 0.90
N ASP A 358 13.30 -27.08 1.75
CA ASP A 358 12.06 -27.49 2.41
C ASP A 358 10.82 -26.68 2.02
N THR A 359 10.63 -26.45 0.71
CA THR A 359 9.56 -25.60 0.17
C THR A 359 8.19 -25.87 0.79
N GLN A 360 7.72 -27.12 0.85
CA GLN A 360 6.39 -27.42 1.41
C GLN A 360 6.31 -27.13 2.92
N LYS A 361 7.35 -27.42 3.71
CA LYS A 361 7.35 -27.10 5.15
C LYS A 361 7.41 -25.60 5.38
N THR A 362 8.12 -24.88 4.52
CA THR A 362 8.19 -23.42 4.52
C THR A 362 6.83 -22.83 4.19
N VAL A 363 6.13 -23.33 3.17
CA VAL A 363 4.74 -22.95 2.87
C VAL A 363 3.82 -23.21 4.06
N ASP A 364 3.90 -24.39 4.69
CA ASP A 364 3.10 -24.72 5.87
C ASP A 364 3.40 -23.80 7.07
N ALA A 365 4.64 -23.32 7.20
CA ALA A 365 5.03 -22.34 8.22
C ALA A 365 4.48 -20.95 7.91
N ILE A 366 4.58 -20.48 6.66
CA ILE A 366 4.05 -19.19 6.20
C ILE A 366 2.53 -19.14 6.36
N VAL A 367 1.81 -20.18 5.93
CA VAL A 367 0.35 -20.26 6.07
C VAL A 367 -0.07 -20.16 7.54
N ARG A 368 0.63 -20.83 8.46
CA ARG A 368 0.37 -20.70 9.91
C ARG A 368 0.71 -19.29 10.44
N ALA A 369 1.81 -18.71 9.97
CA ALA A 369 2.23 -17.36 10.35
C ALA A 369 1.29 -16.27 9.82
N SER A 370 0.52 -16.53 8.76
CA SER A 370 -0.38 -15.54 8.14
C SER A 370 -1.45 -14.98 9.09
N ALA A 371 -1.83 -15.74 10.11
CA ALA A 371 -2.76 -15.34 11.15
C ALA A 371 -2.12 -14.51 12.29
N LEU A 372 -0.79 -14.41 12.36
CA LEU A 372 -0.06 -13.73 13.43
C LEU A 372 0.21 -12.26 13.06
N PRO A 373 0.49 -11.36 14.02
CA PRO A 373 0.90 -9.98 13.76
C PRO A 373 2.35 -9.91 13.28
N MET A 374 2.66 -10.53 12.13
CA MET A 374 4.02 -10.55 11.58
C MET A 374 4.07 -10.46 10.05
N SER A 375 5.18 -9.93 9.55
CA SER A 375 5.58 -9.99 8.13
C SER A 375 6.97 -10.61 8.01
N ILE A 376 7.26 -11.16 6.85
CA ILE A 376 8.49 -11.85 6.49
C ILE A 376 9.06 -11.17 5.25
N ILE A 377 10.31 -10.77 5.32
CA ILE A 377 11.08 -10.24 4.21
C ILE A 377 12.15 -11.26 3.89
N ILE A 378 12.26 -11.66 2.63
CA ILE A 378 13.33 -12.54 2.14
C ILE A 378 14.18 -11.76 1.16
N VAL A 379 15.47 -11.59 1.47
CA VAL A 379 16.44 -10.97 0.56
C VAL A 379 17.35 -12.04 -0.03
N GLY A 380 17.27 -12.20 -1.35
CA GLY A 380 18.10 -13.13 -2.10
C GLY A 380 19.47 -12.52 -2.42
N ILE A 381 20.54 -13.14 -1.92
CA ILE A 381 21.94 -12.68 -2.04
C ILE A 381 22.67 -13.48 -3.14
N GLY A 382 23.56 -12.84 -3.89
CA GLY A 382 24.29 -13.51 -4.96
C GLY A 382 23.47 -13.75 -6.24
N ASN A 383 23.77 -14.84 -6.94
CA ASN A 383 23.38 -15.07 -8.34
C ASN A 383 22.60 -16.37 -8.58
N ALA A 384 22.01 -16.96 -7.54
CA ALA A 384 21.20 -18.15 -7.67
C ALA A 384 19.89 -17.90 -8.43
N ASP A 385 19.20 -19.00 -8.77
CA ASP A 385 17.82 -18.95 -9.28
C ASP A 385 16.86 -18.75 -8.10
N PHE A 386 16.14 -17.62 -8.11
CA PHE A 386 15.21 -17.23 -7.06
C PHE A 386 13.73 -17.46 -7.42
N SER A 387 13.43 -18.22 -8.48
CA SER A 387 12.05 -18.52 -8.89
C SER A 387 11.20 -19.12 -7.76
N THR A 388 11.77 -20.00 -6.93
CA THR A 388 11.08 -20.54 -5.74
C THR A 388 10.73 -19.46 -4.72
N MET A 389 11.54 -18.40 -4.60
CA MET A 389 11.28 -17.30 -3.66
C MET A 389 10.19 -16.37 -4.19
N GLU A 390 10.18 -16.10 -5.50
CA GLU A 390 9.10 -15.36 -6.17
C GLU A 390 7.75 -16.08 -6.00
N PHE A 391 7.75 -17.41 -5.97
CA PHE A 391 6.53 -18.18 -5.63
C PHE A 391 6.05 -17.97 -4.18
N LEU A 392 6.97 -17.76 -3.22
CA LEU A 392 6.59 -17.55 -1.82
C LEU A 392 5.98 -16.17 -1.56
N ASP A 393 6.20 -15.21 -2.45
CA ASP A 393 5.65 -13.84 -2.40
C ASP A 393 4.12 -13.81 -2.52
N ALA A 394 3.52 -14.85 -3.13
CA ALA A 394 2.08 -15.07 -3.16
C ALA A 394 1.23 -13.92 -3.77
N ASP A 395 1.83 -13.04 -4.57
CA ASP A 395 1.16 -11.92 -5.26
C ASP A 395 0.01 -12.36 -6.18
N ASP A 396 0.21 -13.42 -6.95
CA ASP A 396 -0.76 -13.91 -7.93
C ASP A 396 -1.75 -14.91 -7.34
N GLU A 397 -1.24 -15.88 -6.56
CA GLU A 397 -2.03 -16.98 -5.98
C GLU A 397 -1.70 -17.20 -4.50
N PRO A 398 -2.73 -17.32 -3.63
CA PRO A 398 -2.51 -17.61 -2.21
C PRO A 398 -1.86 -18.99 -2.02
N LEU A 399 -0.83 -19.04 -1.18
CA LEU A 399 -0.21 -20.27 -0.71
C LEU A 399 -1.20 -21.19 0.01
N VAL A 400 -1.04 -22.49 -0.24
CA VAL A 400 -1.86 -23.55 0.33
C VAL A 400 -0.98 -24.53 1.09
N ALA A 401 -1.25 -24.70 2.38
CA ALA A 401 -0.55 -25.66 3.22
C ALA A 401 -0.90 -27.10 2.81
N SER A 402 -0.06 -28.05 3.24
CA SER A 402 -0.20 -29.48 2.97
C SER A 402 -1.53 -30.08 3.44
N ASN A 403 -2.18 -29.46 4.42
CA ASN A 403 -3.51 -29.84 4.93
C ASN A 403 -4.68 -29.18 4.16
N GLY A 404 -4.41 -28.44 3.09
CA GLY A 404 -5.41 -27.75 2.26
C GLY A 404 -5.85 -26.37 2.77
N VAL A 405 -5.32 -25.91 3.90
CA VAL A 405 -5.61 -24.56 4.43
C VAL A 405 -4.88 -23.51 3.59
N LYS A 406 -5.61 -22.46 3.17
CA LYS A 406 -5.04 -21.31 2.47
C LYS A 406 -4.55 -20.26 3.47
N MET A 407 -3.50 -19.53 3.12
CA MET A 407 -3.05 -18.37 3.91
C MET A 407 -4.18 -17.34 4.09
N GLU A 408 -4.27 -16.73 5.28
CA GLU A 408 -5.30 -15.73 5.61
C GLU A 408 -5.06 -14.40 4.90
N ARG A 409 -3.79 -14.06 4.69
CA ARG A 409 -3.32 -12.82 4.06
C ARG A 409 -1.89 -13.02 3.58
N ASP A 410 -1.46 -12.16 2.67
CA ASP A 410 -0.05 -12.03 2.33
C ASP A 410 0.76 -11.41 3.48
N ILE A 411 1.95 -12.00 3.68
CA ILE A 411 2.93 -11.67 4.71
C ILE A 411 4.37 -11.73 4.20
N VAL A 412 4.62 -12.18 2.97
CA VAL A 412 5.99 -12.40 2.46
C VAL A 412 6.30 -11.30 1.46
N GLN A 413 7.49 -10.74 1.54
CA GLN A 413 8.07 -9.90 0.48
C GLN A 413 9.41 -10.50 0.06
N PHE A 414 9.57 -10.86 -1.20
CA PHE A 414 10.85 -11.27 -1.76
C PHE A 414 11.56 -10.16 -2.55
N VAL A 415 12.84 -9.93 -2.25
CA VAL A 415 13.67 -8.94 -2.96
C VAL A 415 15.05 -9.50 -3.31
N PRO A 416 15.42 -9.62 -4.60
CA PRO A 416 16.77 -10.02 -4.98
C PRO A 416 17.75 -8.84 -4.85
N PHE A 417 18.76 -8.99 -3.99
CA PHE A 417 19.74 -7.96 -3.64
C PHE A 417 20.46 -7.37 -4.87
N ARG A 418 20.81 -8.21 -5.84
CA ARG A 418 21.57 -7.84 -7.05
C ARG A 418 20.93 -6.70 -7.85
N ARG A 419 19.60 -6.55 -7.82
CA ARG A 419 18.90 -5.45 -8.52
C ARG A 419 19.24 -4.07 -7.93
N PHE A 420 19.83 -4.03 -6.74
CA PHE A 420 20.02 -2.83 -5.92
C PHE A 420 21.44 -2.64 -5.39
N GLU A 421 22.41 -3.40 -5.91
CA GLU A 421 23.78 -3.46 -5.38
C GLU A 421 24.47 -2.07 -5.24
N ASN A 422 24.10 -1.12 -6.11
CA ASN A 422 24.63 0.24 -6.14
C ASN A 422 23.73 1.29 -5.46
N ASN A 423 22.59 0.90 -4.89
CA ASN A 423 21.64 1.84 -4.27
C ASN A 423 20.96 1.24 -3.02
N PRO A 424 21.63 1.35 -1.84
CA PRO A 424 21.09 0.91 -0.55
C PRO A 424 19.69 1.45 -0.22
N TYR A 425 19.40 2.70 -0.60
CA TYR A 425 18.10 3.32 -0.37
C TYR A 425 16.99 2.63 -1.17
N LEU A 426 17.29 2.24 -2.41
CA LEU A 426 16.32 1.55 -3.25
C LEU A 426 16.04 0.13 -2.73
N LEU A 427 17.06 -0.59 -2.26
CA LEU A 427 16.86 -1.89 -1.60
C LEU A 427 15.89 -1.77 -0.42
N ALA A 428 16.18 -0.86 0.52
CA ALA A 428 15.33 -0.67 1.69
C ALA A 428 13.90 -0.24 1.32
N LYS A 429 13.75 0.59 0.28
CA LYS A 429 12.44 1.02 -0.21
C LYS A 429 11.63 -0.16 -0.75
N GLU A 430 12.20 -0.98 -1.61
CA GLU A 430 11.49 -2.12 -2.22
C GLU A 430 11.19 -3.19 -1.17
N THR A 431 12.14 -3.47 -0.27
CA THR A 431 11.95 -4.38 0.87
C THR A 431 10.79 -3.98 1.81
N LEU A 432 10.49 -2.69 1.91
CA LEU A 432 9.44 -2.17 2.79
C LEU A 432 8.16 -1.76 2.05
N ALA A 433 8.08 -2.03 0.74
CA ALA A 433 7.00 -1.54 -0.10
C ALA A 433 5.65 -2.14 0.30
N GLU A 434 5.61 -3.45 0.58
CA GLU A 434 4.37 -4.18 0.88
C GLU A 434 4.01 -4.26 2.37
N ILE A 435 4.97 -4.05 3.27
CA ILE A 435 4.75 -4.12 4.73
C ILE A 435 3.55 -3.27 5.18
N PRO A 436 3.35 -2.01 4.73
CA PRO A 436 2.17 -1.24 5.09
C PRO A 436 0.84 -1.89 4.66
N GLU A 437 0.80 -2.54 3.49
CA GLU A 437 -0.39 -3.21 2.99
C GLU A 437 -0.67 -4.53 3.71
N GLN A 438 0.36 -5.33 3.95
CA GLN A 438 0.30 -6.55 4.77
C GLN A 438 -0.19 -6.25 6.18
N PHE A 439 0.31 -5.18 6.79
CA PHE A 439 -0.16 -4.66 8.08
C PHE A 439 -1.62 -4.22 8.00
N ALA A 440 -1.99 -3.43 6.99
CA ALA A 440 -3.36 -2.95 6.83
C ALA A 440 -4.35 -4.11 6.66
N ALA A 441 -3.98 -5.17 5.94
CA ALA A 441 -4.78 -6.38 5.78
C ALA A 441 -5.00 -7.09 7.14
N PHE A 442 -3.95 -7.24 7.94
CA PHE A 442 -4.02 -7.83 9.28
C PHE A 442 -4.99 -7.09 10.21
N ILE A 443 -4.88 -5.75 10.26
CA ILE A 443 -5.71 -4.91 11.12
C ILE A 443 -7.16 -4.88 10.63
N ARG A 444 -7.39 -4.81 9.32
CA ARG A 444 -8.73 -4.80 8.74
C ARG A 444 -9.52 -6.06 9.11
N ALA A 445 -8.87 -7.22 9.11
CA ALA A 445 -9.49 -8.48 9.50
C ALA A 445 -9.88 -8.51 10.99
N ARG A 446 -9.18 -7.76 11.86
CA ARG A 446 -9.38 -7.77 13.31
C ARG A 446 -10.15 -6.57 13.86
N GLN A 447 -10.40 -5.56 13.03
CA GLN A 447 -11.11 -4.32 13.39
C GLN A 447 -10.52 -3.60 14.62
N ILE A 448 -9.19 -3.65 14.77
CA ILE A 448 -8.48 -2.96 15.84
C ILE A 448 -8.13 -1.54 15.38
N ALA A 449 -8.27 -0.55 16.25
CA ALA A 449 -7.92 0.83 15.96
C ALA A 449 -6.52 1.17 16.50
N PRO A 450 -5.81 2.16 15.92
CA PRO A 450 -4.57 2.66 16.52
C PRO A 450 -4.85 3.18 17.94
N MET A 451 -3.92 2.96 18.86
CA MET A 451 -3.96 3.61 20.17
C MET A 451 -3.91 5.14 20.02
N PRO A 452 -4.43 5.93 20.98
CA PRO A 452 -4.36 7.39 20.93
C PRO A 452 -2.91 7.84 20.71
N GLU A 453 -2.72 8.84 19.85
CA GLU A 453 -1.38 9.42 19.63
C GLU A 453 -0.79 9.81 20.99
N ARG A 454 0.44 9.36 21.23
CA ARG A 454 1.16 9.80 22.42
C ARG A 454 1.22 11.32 22.34
N ALA A 455 0.78 12.01 23.40
CA ALA A 455 0.99 13.45 23.51
C ALA A 455 2.48 13.70 23.19
N PRO A 456 2.82 14.72 22.39
CA PRO A 456 4.22 15.02 22.15
C PRO A 456 4.87 15.15 23.51
N ASP A 457 5.69 14.17 23.88
CA ASP A 457 6.52 14.27 25.06
C ASP A 457 7.20 15.63 24.92
N LEU A 458 7.00 16.50 25.92
CA LEU A 458 7.80 17.70 26.10
C LEU A 458 9.23 17.25 25.91
N TRP A 459 9.76 17.52 24.71
CA TRP A 459 11.10 17.15 24.29
C TRP A 459 11.97 17.50 25.47
N ARG A 460 12.60 16.49 26.08
CA ARG A 460 13.41 16.65 27.29
C ARG A 460 14.29 17.87 27.10
N SER A 461 13.87 19.01 27.65
CA SER A 461 14.73 20.15 27.85
C SER A 461 15.74 19.62 28.84
N GLY A 462 16.95 19.35 28.35
CA GLY A 462 18.08 18.97 29.17
C GLY A 462 18.31 20.03 30.22
N THR A 463 17.70 19.85 31.38
CA THR A 463 18.21 20.32 32.65
C THR A 463 18.16 19.11 33.57
N SER A 464 19.25 18.35 33.54
CA SER A 464 19.65 17.45 34.58
C SER A 464 19.61 18.23 35.90
N LYS A 465 18.54 18.08 36.68
CA LYS A 465 18.66 18.30 38.11
C LYS A 465 19.42 17.10 38.65
N VAL A 466 20.74 17.22 38.66
CA VAL A 466 21.59 16.45 39.57
C VAL A 466 21.03 16.73 40.96
N GLN A 467 20.37 15.74 41.55
CA GLN A 467 20.20 15.70 43.00
C GLN A 467 21.62 15.58 43.55
N GLN A 468 22.15 16.70 44.05
CA GLN A 468 23.32 16.67 44.92
C GLN A 468 22.89 15.98 46.20
N GLU A 469 23.25 14.71 46.34
CA GLU A 469 23.34 14.08 47.65
C GLU A 469 24.42 14.84 48.44
N ALA A 470 24.04 15.35 49.61
CA ALA A 470 24.96 15.98 50.55
C ALA A 470 25.95 14.93 51.08
N PRO A 471 27.26 15.24 51.20
CA PRO A 471 28.23 14.31 51.74
C PRO A 471 27.97 14.04 53.24
N PRO A 472 28.26 12.82 53.73
CA PRO A 472 28.00 12.45 55.11
C PRO A 472 28.88 13.28 56.06
N ALA A 473 28.25 13.83 57.09
CA ALA A 473 28.93 14.52 58.17
C ALA A 473 29.78 13.52 58.97
N TYR A 474 31.09 13.75 59.01
CA TYR A 474 31.97 13.10 59.99
C TYR A 474 31.69 13.71 61.36
N SER A 475 31.20 12.90 62.30
CA SER A 475 31.21 13.22 63.73
C SER A 475 32.55 12.81 64.33
N ASN A 476 33.16 13.76 65.05
CA ASN A 476 34.32 13.56 65.93
C ASN A 476 34.07 12.53 67.03
#